data_AF-A0A7X9IF70-F1
#
_entry.id   AF-A0A7X9IF70-F1
#
_cell.length_a   1.000
_cell.length_b   1.000
_cell.length_c   1.000
_cell.angle_alpha   90.00
_cell.angle_beta   90.00
_cell.angle_gamma   90.00
#
_symmetry.space_group_name_H-M   'P 1'
#
loop_
_entity.id
_entity.type
_entity.pdbx_description
1 polymer ?
#
loop_
_entity_poly.entity_id
_entity_poly.type
_entity_poly.pdbx_seq_one_letter_code
_entity_poly.pdbx_strand_id
1 'polypeptide(L)'
;MEHVVIENPVINSPFVEPRRHFRFSDDGITNDIIEERRPSSYFIPIPSPKKKGRQLSLLADTEWTGDRIEENKHVNEIRRKVELWRRGGYAQVTPVTARLLAYWTNPEREKKLFFCQIEALETAIYITEVAQRAGDQWIANMLREANDMSNPGLPRMALKMATGTGKTVVMAMLIAWQALNKLAAPRDVRFSDTFLLIAPGITIRDRLRVLLPNDPQNYYR
;
A
#
# COMPACT_ATOMS: atom_id res chain seq x y z
N MET A 1 0.00 11.61 -33.89
CA MET A 1 0.67 11.35 -32.60
C MET A 1 1.47 10.08 -32.75
N GLU A 2 2.77 10.13 -32.48
CA GLU A 2 3.58 8.92 -32.47
C GLU A 2 3.14 8.05 -31.30
N HIS A 3 2.71 6.83 -31.62
CA HIS A 3 2.33 5.85 -30.62
C HIS A 3 3.59 5.46 -29.85
N VAL A 4 3.72 5.90 -28.60
CA VAL A 4 4.82 5.48 -27.73
C VAL A 4 4.71 3.98 -27.49
N VAL A 5 5.63 3.20 -28.07
CA VAL A 5 5.72 1.76 -27.84
C VAL A 5 6.77 1.51 -26.75
N ILE A 6 6.31 1.04 -25.59
CA ILE A 6 7.20 0.58 -24.51
C ILE A 6 7.39 -0.93 -24.69
N GLU A 7 8.54 -1.33 -25.21
CA GLU A 7 8.85 -2.75 -25.46
C GLU A 7 8.86 -3.59 -24.19
N ASN A 8 9.42 -3.05 -23.10
CA ASN A 8 9.43 -3.69 -21.78
C ASN A 8 8.92 -2.72 -20.69
N PRO A 9 7.66 -2.86 -20.24
CA PRO A 9 7.12 -2.00 -19.19
C PRO A 9 7.66 -2.33 -17.79
N VAL A 10 8.36 -3.46 -17.62
CA VAL A 10 8.88 -3.91 -16.31
C VAL A 10 10.33 -3.44 -16.13
N ILE A 11 10.49 -2.27 -15.51
CA ILE A 11 11.79 -1.61 -15.28
C ILE A 11 12.25 -1.64 -13.82
N ASN A 12 11.54 -2.31 -12.91
CA ASN A 12 11.92 -2.45 -11.51
C ASN A 12 11.79 -3.90 -11.05
N SER A 13 12.62 -4.30 -10.09
CA SER A 13 12.43 -5.56 -9.37
C SER A 13 11.25 -5.44 -8.38
N PRO A 14 10.44 -6.50 -8.21
CA PRO A 14 9.33 -6.49 -7.26
C PRO A 14 9.78 -6.62 -5.80
N PHE A 15 11.04 -6.97 -5.55
CA PHE A 15 11.58 -7.28 -4.21
C PHE A 15 12.32 -6.11 -3.55
N VAL A 16 12.64 -5.07 -4.31
CA VAL A 16 13.33 -3.87 -3.80
C VAL A 16 12.50 -2.63 -4.05
N GLU A 17 12.82 -1.55 -3.35
CA GLU A 17 12.19 -0.26 -3.58
C GLU A 17 12.33 0.16 -5.06
N PRO A 18 11.23 0.53 -5.74
CA PRO A 18 11.31 0.96 -7.13
C PRO A 18 12.12 2.25 -7.23
N ARG A 19 13.06 2.27 -8.19
CA ARG A 19 13.99 3.39 -8.39
C ARG A 19 13.80 4.10 -9.71
N ARG A 20 12.90 3.59 -10.56
CA ARG A 20 12.69 4.11 -11.91
C ARG A 20 11.22 4.17 -12.25
N HIS A 21 10.83 5.12 -13.08
CA HIS A 21 9.50 5.15 -13.68
C HIS A 21 9.53 5.81 -15.05
N PHE A 22 8.57 5.47 -15.91
CA PHE A 22 8.35 6.19 -17.16
C PHE A 22 7.73 7.56 -16.86
N ARG A 23 8.29 8.62 -17.42
CA ARG A 23 7.79 9.99 -17.29
C ARG A 23 6.38 10.08 -17.88
N PHE A 24 5.50 10.81 -17.21
CA PHE A 24 4.20 11.19 -17.75
C PHE A 24 4.31 12.60 -18.33
N SER A 25 3.80 12.78 -19.54
CA SER A 25 3.63 14.06 -20.24
C SER A 25 2.15 14.43 -20.32
N ASP A 26 1.85 15.60 -20.89
CA ASP A 26 0.48 16.05 -21.17
C ASP A 26 -0.28 15.15 -22.16
N ASP A 27 0.43 14.27 -22.87
CA ASP A 27 -0.14 13.32 -23.81
C ASP A 27 -0.14 11.87 -23.27
N GLY A 28 0.36 11.67 -22.04
CA GLY A 28 0.35 10.40 -21.33
C GLY A 28 1.74 9.84 -21.04
N ILE A 29 1.81 8.52 -20.86
CA ILE A 29 3.09 7.83 -20.56
C ILE A 29 4.06 7.97 -21.73
N THR A 30 5.30 8.32 -21.43
CA THR A 30 6.39 8.42 -22.40
C THR A 30 7.31 7.20 -22.30
N ASN A 31 8.24 7.05 -23.25
CA ASN A 31 9.33 6.07 -23.17
C ASN A 31 10.54 6.60 -22.36
N ASP A 32 10.49 7.85 -21.89
CA ASP A 32 11.55 8.43 -21.08
C ASP A 32 11.54 7.85 -19.67
N ILE A 33 12.68 7.32 -19.23
CA ILE A 33 12.83 6.80 -17.87
C ILE A 33 13.41 7.89 -16.97
N ILE A 34 12.76 8.10 -15.82
CA ILE A 34 13.28 8.91 -14.72
C ILE A 34 13.87 7.96 -13.67
N GLU A 35 15.10 8.25 -13.24
CA GLU A 35 15.86 7.52 -12.21
C GLU A 35 15.44 7.92 -10.79
N GLU A 36 14.13 7.88 -10.53
CA GLU A 36 13.59 8.01 -9.18
C GLU A 36 12.32 7.18 -8.97
N ARG A 37 11.96 6.99 -7.70
CA ARG A 37 10.69 6.40 -7.32
C ARG A 37 9.54 7.34 -7.72
N ARG A 38 8.57 6.83 -8.49
CA ARG A 38 7.40 7.62 -8.88
C ARG A 38 6.66 8.20 -7.66
N PRO A 39 6.46 9.53 -7.60
CA PRO A 39 5.57 10.14 -6.64
C PRO A 39 4.16 9.54 -6.72
N SER A 40 3.46 9.49 -5.59
CA SER A 40 2.04 9.18 -5.58
C SER A 40 1.26 10.40 -6.05
N SER A 41 0.40 10.23 -7.05
CA SER A 41 -0.47 11.26 -7.61
C SER A 41 -1.83 10.67 -8.00
N TYR A 42 -2.87 11.51 -7.97
CA TYR A 42 -4.15 11.25 -8.61
C TYR A 42 -4.12 11.68 -10.06
N PHE A 43 -4.85 10.94 -10.89
CA PHE A 43 -5.18 11.32 -12.25
C PHE A 43 -6.67 11.65 -12.24
N ILE A 44 -7.01 12.93 -12.31
CA ILE A 44 -8.40 13.41 -12.26
C ILE A 44 -8.98 13.32 -13.68
N PRO A 45 -9.97 12.45 -13.95
CA PRO A 45 -10.64 12.43 -15.25
C PRO A 45 -11.57 13.63 -15.33
N ILE A 46 -11.34 14.55 -16.27
CA ILE A 46 -12.31 15.61 -16.57
C ILE A 46 -13.34 15.02 -17.55
N PRO A 47 -14.64 15.02 -17.21
CA PRO A 47 -15.67 14.52 -18.12
C PRO A 47 -15.72 15.40 -19.38
N SER A 48 -15.59 14.77 -20.56
CA SER A 48 -15.69 15.46 -21.84
C SER A 48 -17.09 16.09 -21.99
N PRO A 49 -17.22 17.32 -22.55
CA PRO A 49 -18.52 17.95 -22.76
C PRO A 49 -19.42 17.09 -23.67
N LYS A 50 -20.66 16.84 -23.22
CA LYS A 50 -21.66 15.89 -23.77
C LYS A 50 -22.12 16.12 -25.23
N LYS A 51 -21.47 16.99 -26.01
CA LYS A 51 -21.85 17.24 -27.41
C LYS A 51 -20.62 17.15 -28.31
N LYS A 52 -20.40 15.97 -28.89
CA LYS A 52 -19.76 15.77 -30.22
C LYS A 52 -20.02 14.34 -30.72
N GLY A 53 -20.17 14.22 -32.04
CA GLY A 53 -20.77 13.08 -32.73
C GLY A 53 -20.06 11.73 -32.54
N ARG A 54 -20.81 10.67 -32.87
CA ARG A 54 -20.61 9.23 -32.61
C ARG A 54 -19.28 8.62 -33.10
N GLN A 55 -18.39 9.40 -33.72
CA GLN A 55 -17.12 8.94 -34.29
C GLN A 55 -15.89 9.37 -33.47
N LEU A 56 -16.05 10.21 -32.44
CA LEU A 56 -14.96 10.74 -31.61
C LEU A 56 -14.87 10.13 -30.19
N SER A 57 -15.79 9.23 -29.78
CA SER A 57 -15.76 8.70 -28.40
C SER A 57 -14.63 7.70 -28.13
N LEU A 58 -13.99 7.16 -29.16
CA LEU A 58 -12.85 6.24 -29.03
C LEU A 58 -11.50 6.96 -28.87
N LEU A 59 -11.49 8.30 -29.01
CA LEU A 59 -10.29 9.14 -28.86
C LEU A 59 -10.24 9.85 -27.49
N ALA A 60 -11.32 9.75 -26.70
CA ALA A 60 -11.44 10.42 -25.40
C ALA A 60 -10.72 9.68 -24.25
N ASP A 61 -10.35 8.40 -24.44
CA ASP A 61 -9.66 7.59 -23.42
C ASP A 61 -8.14 7.86 -23.36
N THR A 62 -7.60 8.69 -24.26
CA THR A 62 -6.15 8.88 -24.45
C THR A 62 -5.64 10.30 -24.20
N GLU A 63 -6.49 11.26 -23.85
CA GLU A 63 -6.01 12.62 -23.55
C GLU A 63 -5.63 12.72 -22.06
N TRP A 64 -4.33 12.82 -21.76
CA TRP A 64 -3.77 12.90 -20.40
C TRP A 64 -3.20 14.30 -20.10
N THR A 65 -3.97 15.38 -20.30
CA THR A 65 -3.42 16.75 -20.18
C THR A 65 -2.93 17.10 -18.76
N GLY A 66 -1.83 17.86 -18.64
CA GLY A 66 -1.12 18.18 -17.39
C GLY A 66 -1.93 18.81 -16.25
N ASP A 67 -3.09 19.41 -16.54
CA ASP A 67 -4.05 19.92 -15.54
C ASP A 67 -4.71 18.82 -14.67
N ARG A 68 -4.31 17.54 -14.85
CA ARG A 68 -4.98 16.35 -14.30
C ARG A 68 -4.17 15.58 -13.26
N ILE A 69 -2.93 15.96 -12.98
CA ILE A 69 -2.05 15.24 -12.04
C ILE A 69 -1.91 16.02 -10.73
N GLU A 70 -2.55 15.53 -9.67
CA GLU A 70 -2.40 16.11 -8.33
C GLU A 70 -1.59 15.17 -7.44
N GLU A 71 -0.48 15.64 -6.88
CA GLU A 71 0.32 14.84 -5.96
C GLU A 71 -0.41 14.56 -4.64
N ASN A 72 -0.30 13.31 -4.20
CA ASN A 72 -0.74 12.89 -2.88
C ASN A 72 0.30 13.31 -1.82
N LYS A 73 0.27 14.58 -1.41
CA LYS A 73 1.24 15.15 -0.46
C LYS A 73 1.38 14.30 0.81
N HIS A 74 0.27 13.97 1.47
CA HIS A 74 0.29 13.14 2.68
C HIS A 74 0.87 11.74 2.45
N VAL A 75 0.54 11.08 1.32
CA VAL A 75 1.06 9.74 1.02
C VAL A 75 2.57 9.79 0.77
N ASN A 76 3.03 10.78 0.01
CA ASN A 76 4.46 10.96 -0.27
C ASN A 76 5.24 11.29 1.01
N GLU A 77 4.67 12.11 1.89
CA GLU A 77 5.27 12.42 3.18
C GLU A 77 5.33 11.19 4.11
N ILE A 78 4.25 10.41 4.21
CA ILE A 78 4.23 9.16 4.99
C ILE A 78 5.30 8.19 4.45
N ARG A 79 5.39 8.02 3.12
CA ARG A 79 6.43 7.18 2.50
C ARG A 79 7.83 7.62 2.90
N ARG A 80 8.12 8.92 2.86
CA ARG A 80 9.41 9.47 3.29
C ARG A 80 9.68 9.18 4.77
N LYS A 81 8.69 9.34 5.65
CA LYS A 81 8.84 9.04 7.09
C LYS A 81 9.13 7.56 7.33
N VAL A 82 8.38 6.67 6.67
CA VAL A 82 8.59 5.21 6.73
C VAL A 82 9.97 4.83 6.18
N GLU A 83 10.41 5.43 5.07
CA GLU A 83 11.74 5.21 4.49
C GLU A 83 12.86 5.61 5.46
N LEU A 84 12.77 6.80 6.07
CA LEU A 84 13.74 7.27 7.06
C LEU A 84 13.80 6.34 8.28
N TRP A 85 12.63 5.93 8.79
CA TRP A 85 12.53 5.00 9.90
C TRP A 85 13.10 3.60 9.57
N ARG A 86 12.81 3.08 8.37
CA ARG A 86 13.37 1.83 7.85
C ARG A 86 14.89 1.89 7.81
N ARG A 87 15.46 2.96 7.23
CA ARG A 87 16.92 3.18 7.16
C ARG A 87 17.56 3.38 8.54
N GLY A 88 16.80 3.91 9.50
CA GLY A 88 17.20 4.03 10.90
C GLY A 88 17.15 2.73 11.71
N GLY A 89 16.91 1.57 11.08
CA GLY A 89 16.95 0.27 11.74
C GLY A 89 15.70 -0.07 12.56
N TYR A 90 14.54 0.44 12.16
CA TYR A 90 13.25 0.13 12.79
C TYR A 90 13.17 0.48 14.29
N ALA A 91 13.74 1.60 14.69
CA ALA A 91 13.73 2.03 16.09
C ALA A 91 12.30 2.19 16.65
N GLN A 92 12.16 2.07 17.97
CA GLN A 92 10.95 2.38 18.76
C GLN A 92 9.74 1.45 18.58
N VAL A 93 9.92 0.28 17.95
CA VAL A 93 8.90 -0.80 17.93
C VAL A 93 9.02 -1.74 19.12
N THR A 94 8.02 -2.58 19.35
CA THR A 94 8.12 -3.66 20.35
C THR A 94 9.17 -4.71 19.96
N PRO A 95 9.70 -5.49 20.93
CA PRO A 95 10.60 -6.60 20.64
C PRO A 95 10.00 -7.65 19.70
N VAL A 96 8.68 -7.87 19.75
CA VAL A 96 7.97 -8.80 18.86
C VAL A 96 7.98 -8.27 17.43
N THR A 97 7.61 -7.00 17.25
CA THR A 97 7.62 -6.34 15.94
C THR A 97 9.04 -6.33 15.33
N ALA A 98 10.08 -6.06 16.13
CA ALA A 98 11.47 -6.11 15.67
C ALA A 98 11.85 -7.51 15.14
N ARG A 99 11.50 -8.58 15.85
CA ARG A 99 11.76 -9.96 15.40
C ARG A 99 11.00 -10.31 14.12
N LEU A 100 9.74 -9.87 14.02
CA LEU A 100 8.92 -10.10 12.83
C LEU A 100 9.48 -9.37 11.61
N LEU A 101 9.87 -8.10 11.73
CA LEU A 101 10.51 -7.34 10.67
C LEU A 101 11.82 -8.00 10.23
N ALA A 102 12.66 -8.42 11.17
CA ALA A 102 13.90 -9.14 10.87
C ALA A 102 13.64 -10.46 10.11
N TYR A 103 12.61 -11.21 10.49
CA TYR A 103 12.23 -12.44 9.78
C TYR A 103 11.71 -12.15 8.36
N TRP A 104 10.82 -11.18 8.20
CA TRP A 104 10.20 -10.87 6.89
C TRP A 104 11.14 -10.22 5.89
N THR A 105 12.16 -9.50 6.37
CA THR A 105 13.15 -8.80 5.54
C THR A 105 14.46 -9.57 5.39
N ASN A 106 14.56 -10.79 5.95
CA ASN A 106 15.75 -11.62 5.84
C ASN A 106 16.05 -11.97 4.36
N PRO A 107 17.23 -11.61 3.82
CA PRO A 107 17.61 -11.89 2.44
C PRO A 107 17.72 -13.39 2.11
N GLU A 108 17.92 -14.23 3.13
CA GLU A 108 17.99 -15.70 3.03
C GLU A 108 16.63 -16.38 3.15
N ARG A 109 15.53 -15.61 3.28
CA ARG A 109 14.18 -16.19 3.26
C ARG A 109 13.92 -16.84 1.90
N GLU A 110 13.57 -18.13 1.93
CA GLU A 110 13.27 -18.93 0.73
C GLU A 110 12.18 -18.28 -0.13
N LYS A 111 11.04 -17.92 0.47
CA LYS A 111 9.96 -17.21 -0.20
C LYS A 111 10.11 -15.72 0.05
N LYS A 112 10.79 -14.98 -0.83
CA LYS A 112 10.96 -13.52 -0.64
C LYS A 112 9.62 -12.79 -0.76
N LEU A 113 9.43 -11.77 0.07
CA LEU A 113 8.24 -10.90 0.01
C LEU A 113 8.45 -9.77 -0.98
N PHE A 114 7.39 -9.32 -1.62
CA PHE A 114 7.47 -8.14 -2.48
C PHE A 114 7.65 -6.88 -1.63
N PHE A 115 8.40 -5.91 -2.16
CA PHE A 115 8.63 -4.64 -1.49
C PHE A 115 7.32 -3.95 -1.12
N CYS A 116 6.31 -3.98 -1.99
CA CYS A 116 5.00 -3.38 -1.71
C CYS A 116 4.24 -4.06 -0.57
N GLN A 117 4.50 -5.35 -0.29
CA GLN A 117 3.92 -6.06 0.86
C GLN A 117 4.61 -5.62 2.16
N ILE A 118 5.94 -5.55 2.13
CA ILE A 118 6.76 -5.06 3.25
C ILE A 118 6.39 -3.62 3.57
N GLU A 119 6.37 -2.73 2.57
CA GLU A 119 6.06 -1.32 2.77
C GLU A 119 4.64 -1.09 3.30
N ALA A 120 3.66 -1.85 2.83
CA ALA A 120 2.28 -1.75 3.33
C ALA A 120 2.22 -2.08 4.83
N LEU A 121 2.96 -3.11 5.26
CA LEU A 121 3.03 -3.50 6.65
C LEU A 121 3.84 -2.53 7.50
N GLU A 122 5.01 -2.11 7.03
CA GLU A 122 5.84 -1.10 7.67
C GLU A 122 5.08 0.21 7.88
N THR A 123 4.24 0.61 6.93
CA THR A 123 3.38 1.79 7.06
C THR A 123 2.37 1.61 8.21
N ALA A 124 1.71 0.45 8.29
CA ALA A 124 0.79 0.16 9.38
C ALA A 124 1.50 0.13 10.75
N ILE A 125 2.67 -0.51 10.83
CA ILE A 125 3.51 -0.54 12.04
C ILE A 125 3.94 0.87 12.45
N TYR A 126 4.43 1.67 11.49
CA TYR A 126 4.90 3.02 11.76
C TYR A 126 3.79 3.87 12.37
N ILE A 127 2.59 3.86 11.77
CA ILE A 127 1.45 4.63 12.26
C ILE A 127 1.02 4.18 13.66
N THR A 128 1.00 2.87 13.92
CA THR A 128 0.53 2.32 15.20
C THR A 128 1.54 2.43 16.34
N GLU A 129 2.83 2.20 16.07
CA GLU A 129 3.84 2.06 17.13
C GLU A 129 4.77 3.28 17.25
N VAL A 130 5.04 3.99 16.15
CA VAL A 130 6.18 4.90 16.06
C VAL A 130 5.75 6.36 15.89
N ALA A 131 4.78 6.65 15.03
CA ALA A 131 4.44 7.99 14.57
C ALA A 131 4.24 9.00 15.71
N GLN A 132 3.51 8.62 16.76
CA GLN A 132 3.30 9.51 17.92
C GLN A 132 4.61 9.90 18.61
N ARG A 133 5.53 8.95 18.81
CA ARG A 133 6.81 9.19 19.51
C ARG A 133 7.82 9.92 18.62
N ALA A 134 7.71 9.75 17.30
CA ALA A 134 8.53 10.43 16.30
C ALA A 134 8.07 11.88 16.02
N GLY A 135 7.01 12.36 16.68
CA GLY A 135 6.45 13.70 16.42
C GLY A 135 5.55 13.76 15.18
N ASP A 136 5.22 12.63 14.57
CA ASP A 136 4.35 12.51 13.40
C ASP A 136 2.88 12.24 13.78
N GLN A 137 2.43 12.80 14.92
CA GLN A 137 1.04 12.67 15.37
C GLN A 137 0.02 13.22 14.35
N TRP A 138 0.45 14.12 13.48
CA TRP A 138 -0.36 14.63 12.37
C TRP A 138 -0.94 13.51 11.50
N ILE A 139 -0.26 12.36 11.35
CA ILE A 139 -0.78 11.22 10.57
C ILE A 139 -2.05 10.66 11.22
N ALA A 140 -2.02 10.47 12.54
CA ALA A 140 -3.16 9.97 13.30
C ALA A 140 -4.31 10.99 13.34
N ASN A 141 -4.00 12.29 13.43
CA ASN A 141 -5.00 13.35 13.37
C ASN A 141 -5.67 13.41 12.00
N MET A 142 -4.89 13.39 10.91
CA MET A 142 -5.40 13.36 9.54
C MET A 142 -6.30 12.15 9.30
N LEU A 143 -5.91 10.95 9.77
CA LEU A 143 -6.75 9.77 9.68
C LEU A 143 -8.05 9.95 10.47
N ARG A 144 -7.99 10.50 11.69
CA ARG A 144 -9.18 10.75 12.51
C ARG A 144 -10.14 11.73 11.83
N GLU A 145 -9.65 12.85 11.34
CA GLU A 145 -10.44 13.86 10.62
C GLU A 145 -11.12 13.25 9.39
N ALA A 146 -10.40 12.47 8.58
CA ALA A 146 -10.97 11.77 7.43
C ALA A 146 -12.06 10.75 7.83
N ASN A 147 -11.86 10.07 8.97
CA ASN A 147 -12.85 9.15 9.53
C ASN A 147 -14.11 9.89 9.97
N ASP A 148 -13.97 11.01 10.68
CA ASP A 148 -15.08 11.79 11.22
C ASP A 148 -15.91 12.44 10.11
N MET A 149 -15.29 12.85 9.01
CA MET A 149 -16.04 13.34 7.83
C MET A 149 -16.88 12.26 7.14
N SER A 150 -16.52 10.99 7.29
CA SER A 150 -17.16 9.89 6.53
C SER A 150 -18.11 9.04 7.37
N ASN A 151 -17.69 8.64 8.57
CA ASN A 151 -18.49 7.88 9.55
C ASN A 151 -17.77 7.93 10.92
N PRO A 152 -18.16 8.85 11.81
CA PRO A 152 -17.51 9.04 13.11
C PRO A 152 -17.49 7.78 13.98
N GLY A 153 -16.52 7.72 14.90
CA GLY A 153 -16.47 6.70 15.96
C GLY A 153 -15.88 5.34 15.56
N LEU A 154 -15.56 5.13 14.28
CA LEU A 154 -14.83 3.95 13.82
C LEU A 154 -13.47 4.36 13.23
N PRO A 155 -12.34 4.07 13.91
CA PRO A 155 -11.01 4.33 13.37
C PRO A 155 -10.75 3.42 12.16
N ARG A 156 -10.53 4.02 10.99
CA ARG A 156 -10.19 3.29 9.76
C ARG A 156 -8.88 3.77 9.19
N MET A 157 -8.13 2.82 8.66
CA MET A 157 -6.94 3.02 7.84
C MET A 157 -7.07 2.13 6.61
N ALA A 158 -6.70 2.67 5.45
CA ALA A 158 -6.78 1.93 4.19
C ALA A 158 -5.39 1.83 3.55
N LEU A 159 -5.01 0.62 3.13
CA LEU A 159 -3.81 0.36 2.36
C LEU A 159 -4.21 0.10 0.90
N LYS A 160 -3.98 1.06 0.01
CA LYS A 160 -4.30 0.92 -1.42
C LYS A 160 -3.24 0.08 -2.13
N MET A 161 -3.63 -1.11 -2.58
CA MET A 161 -2.72 -2.07 -3.23
C MET A 161 -3.31 -2.59 -4.55
N ALA A 162 -2.47 -2.72 -5.57
CA ALA A 162 -2.88 -3.23 -6.87
C ALA A 162 -3.31 -4.71 -6.83
N THR A 163 -4.00 -5.17 -7.87
CA THR A 163 -4.30 -6.59 -8.03
C THR A 163 -3.03 -7.37 -8.35
N GLY A 164 -2.90 -8.59 -7.81
CA GLY A 164 -1.69 -9.41 -7.98
C GLY A 164 -0.54 -9.11 -7.01
N THR A 165 -0.58 -8.01 -6.24
CA THR A 165 0.51 -7.67 -5.29
C THR A 165 0.50 -8.49 -4.00
N GLY A 166 -0.44 -9.43 -3.83
CA GLY A 166 -0.55 -10.27 -2.63
C GLY A 166 -1.18 -9.59 -1.42
N LYS A 167 -2.32 -8.92 -1.60
CA LYS A 167 -3.12 -8.34 -0.49
C LYS A 167 -3.38 -9.34 0.65
N THR A 168 -3.69 -10.59 0.31
CA THR A 168 -3.92 -11.66 1.30
C THR A 168 -2.68 -11.97 2.14
N VAL A 169 -1.47 -11.86 1.57
CA VAL A 169 -0.23 -12.02 2.32
C VAL A 169 -0.07 -10.90 3.34
N VAL A 170 -0.35 -9.65 2.95
CA VAL A 170 -0.34 -8.50 3.88
C VAL A 170 -1.37 -8.68 5.00
N MET A 171 -2.56 -9.20 4.69
CA MET A 171 -3.56 -9.52 5.72
C MET A 171 -3.03 -10.55 6.74
N ALA A 172 -2.38 -11.62 6.27
CA ALA A 172 -1.77 -12.62 7.15
C ALA A 172 -0.68 -12.01 8.03
N MET A 173 0.17 -11.15 7.46
CA MET A 173 1.24 -10.46 8.19
C MET A 173 0.68 -9.50 9.25
N LEU A 174 -0.38 -8.76 8.93
CA LEU A 174 -1.07 -7.89 9.88
C LEU A 174 -1.69 -8.69 11.04
N ILE A 175 -2.36 -9.80 10.74
CA ILE A 175 -2.93 -10.70 11.76
C ILE A 175 -1.82 -11.25 12.67
N ALA A 176 -0.74 -11.75 12.10
CA ALA A 176 0.40 -12.28 12.86
C ALA A 176 1.04 -11.20 13.75
N TRP A 177 1.29 -10.01 13.19
CA TRP A 177 1.84 -8.87 13.94
C TRP A 177 0.95 -8.46 15.12
N GLN A 178 -0.36 -8.33 14.88
CA GLN A 178 -1.35 -7.94 15.89
C GLN A 178 -1.47 -9.01 16.98
N ALA A 179 -1.70 -10.27 16.60
CA ALA A 179 -1.92 -11.36 17.54
C ALA A 179 -0.69 -11.66 18.42
N LEU A 180 0.51 -11.67 17.83
CA LEU A 180 1.75 -11.96 18.58
C LEU A 180 2.10 -10.83 19.55
N ASN A 181 1.89 -9.57 19.15
CA ASN A 181 2.07 -8.44 20.06
C ASN A 181 1.04 -8.46 21.18
N LYS A 182 -0.23 -8.77 20.87
CA LYS A 182 -1.30 -8.88 21.88
C LYS A 182 -1.00 -9.99 22.89
N LEU A 183 -0.51 -11.13 22.43
CA LEU A 183 -0.09 -12.24 23.29
C LEU A 183 1.08 -11.84 24.20
N ALA A 184 2.08 -11.13 23.68
CA ALA A 184 3.24 -10.69 24.44
C ALA A 184 2.92 -9.56 25.44
N ALA A 185 1.95 -8.69 25.11
CA ALA A 185 1.52 -7.57 25.94
C ALA A 185 -0.01 -7.46 26.00
N PRO A 186 -0.70 -8.31 26.80
CA PRO A 186 -2.17 -8.38 26.81
C PRO A 186 -2.89 -7.07 27.15
N ARG A 187 -2.25 -6.20 27.95
CA ARG A 187 -2.80 -4.89 28.35
C ARG A 187 -2.54 -3.78 27.33
N ASP A 188 -1.75 -4.01 26.30
CA ASP A 188 -1.52 -3.02 25.25
C ASP A 188 -2.76 -2.94 24.34
N VAL A 189 -3.39 -1.77 24.32
CA VAL A 189 -4.64 -1.50 23.58
C VAL A 189 -4.40 -1.25 22.09
N ARG A 190 -3.13 -1.09 21.67
CA ARG A 190 -2.76 -0.89 20.26
C ARG A 190 -2.93 -2.17 19.44
N PHE A 191 -2.98 -3.33 20.09
CA PHE A 191 -3.02 -4.63 19.43
C PHE A 191 -4.30 -5.42 19.72
N SER A 192 -4.73 -6.22 18.75
CA SER A 192 -5.88 -7.11 18.82
C SER A 192 -5.48 -8.58 18.60
N ASP A 193 -6.21 -9.49 19.23
CA ASP A 193 -6.19 -10.94 18.99
C ASP A 193 -7.46 -11.44 18.29
N THR A 194 -8.42 -10.55 18.07
CA THR A 194 -9.73 -10.84 17.49
C THR A 194 -9.88 -10.12 16.16
N PHE A 195 -10.19 -10.87 15.11
CA PHE A 195 -10.22 -10.37 13.73
C PHE A 195 -11.52 -10.75 13.04
N LEU A 196 -12.13 -9.78 12.36
CA LEU A 196 -13.27 -9.98 11.46
C LEU A 196 -12.84 -9.71 10.03
N LEU A 197 -12.99 -10.71 9.16
CA LEU A 197 -12.73 -10.57 7.73
C LEU A 197 -14.04 -10.48 6.96
N ILE A 198 -14.24 -9.35 6.27
CA ILE A 198 -15.42 -9.12 5.43
C ILE A 198 -15.00 -9.24 3.97
N ALA A 199 -15.71 -10.07 3.22
CA ALA A 199 -15.48 -10.32 1.81
C ALA A 199 -16.73 -9.98 0.99
N PRO A 200 -16.61 -9.53 -0.27
CA PRO A 200 -17.75 -9.13 -1.09
C PRO A 200 -18.65 -10.29 -1.55
N GLY A 201 -18.24 -11.55 -1.32
CA GLY A 201 -19.01 -12.73 -1.67
C GLY A 201 -18.34 -14.03 -1.24
N ILE A 202 -19.06 -15.15 -1.35
CA ILE A 202 -18.63 -16.47 -0.88
C ILE A 202 -17.32 -16.94 -1.53
N THR A 203 -17.12 -16.66 -2.83
CA THR A 203 -15.91 -17.06 -3.55
C THR A 203 -14.65 -16.42 -2.97
N ILE A 204 -14.72 -15.14 -2.59
CA ILE A 204 -13.58 -14.44 -1.98
C ILE A 204 -13.41 -14.90 -0.53
N ARG A 205 -14.50 -15.05 0.22
CA ARG A 205 -14.47 -15.61 1.58
C ARG A 205 -13.75 -16.96 1.61
N ASP A 206 -14.10 -17.87 0.69
CA ASP A 206 -13.54 -19.22 0.66
C ASP A 206 -12.04 -19.21 0.32
N ARG A 207 -11.60 -18.29 -0.55
CA ARG A 207 -10.16 -18.07 -0.81
C ARG A 207 -9.42 -17.50 0.40
N LEU A 208 -10.07 -16.71 1.24
CA LEU A 208 -9.47 -16.14 2.45
C LEU A 208 -9.32 -17.17 3.59
N ARG A 209 -9.89 -18.37 3.48
CA ARG A 209 -9.69 -19.46 4.46
C ARG A 209 -8.23 -19.83 4.67
N VAL A 210 -7.36 -19.54 3.70
CA VAL A 210 -5.89 -19.65 3.84
C VAL A 210 -5.32 -18.83 5.02
N LEU A 211 -6.05 -17.81 5.50
CA LEU A 211 -5.68 -17.02 6.66
C LEU A 211 -5.94 -17.74 7.98
N LEU A 212 -6.63 -18.88 7.97
CA LEU A 212 -6.82 -19.75 9.12
C LEU A 212 -5.69 -20.80 9.12
N PRO A 213 -4.71 -20.72 10.04
CA PRO A 213 -3.58 -21.65 10.05
C PRO A 213 -4.01 -23.11 10.23
N ASN A 214 -5.09 -23.34 10.97
CA ASN A 214 -5.63 -24.67 11.25
C ASN A 214 -6.61 -25.18 10.18
N ASP A 215 -6.77 -24.48 9.04
CA ASP A 215 -7.64 -24.97 7.98
C ASP A 215 -7.01 -26.23 7.32
N PRO A 216 -7.73 -27.37 7.26
CA PRO A 216 -7.20 -28.60 6.67
C PRO A 216 -6.77 -28.46 5.20
N GLN A 217 -7.33 -27.48 4.48
CA GLN A 217 -7.04 -27.18 3.08
C GLN A 217 -6.00 -26.07 2.91
N ASN A 218 -5.34 -25.65 3.99
CA ASN A 218 -4.27 -24.65 3.90
C ASN A 218 -3.06 -25.22 3.16
N TYR A 219 -2.66 -24.54 2.09
CA TYR A 219 -1.52 -24.92 1.27
C TYR A 219 -0.19 -24.36 1.81
N TYR A 220 -0.22 -23.49 2.82
CA TYR A 220 0.95 -23.15 3.64
C TYR A 220 1.04 -24.18 4.76
N ARG A 221 1.76 -25.29 4.50
CA ARG A 221 2.18 -26.27 5.51
C ARG A 221 3.62 -26.03 5.91
#